data_AF-A0A852U4C7-F1
#
_entry.id   AF-A0A852U4C7-F1
#
_cell.length_a   1.000
_cell.length_b   1.000
_cell.length_c   1.000
_cell.angle_alpha   90.00
_cell.angle_beta   90.00
_cell.angle_gamma   90.00
#
_symmetry.space_group_name_H-M   'P 1'
#
loop_
_entity.id
_entity.type
_entity.pdbx_description
1 polymer ?
#
loop_
_entity_poly.entity_id
_entity_poly.type
_entity_poly.pdbx_seq_one_letter_code
_entity_poly.pdbx_strand_id
1 'polypeptide(L)' 'MTEHAQHGDEDPRHHAEQLRGLLTEVIEYARNDANKVADPKAQGLFETAAEVCIGLTTALQHYEARSERAWER' A
#
# COMPACT_ATOMS: atom_id res chain seq x y z
N MET A 1 -26.72 -25.88 10.32
CA MET A 1 -25.74 -26.37 9.33
C MET A 1 -26.20 -25.83 7.99
N THR A 2 -25.53 -24.88 7.35
CA THR A 2 -24.09 -24.56 7.37
C THR A 2 -23.87 -23.13 6.86
N GLU A 3 -22.99 -22.42 7.58
CA GLU A 3 -22.00 -21.46 7.08
C GLU A 3 -22.46 -20.21 6.31
N HIS A 4 -22.93 -19.23 7.09
CA HIS A 4 -22.73 -17.82 6.79
C HIS A 4 -21.44 -17.35 7.49
N ALA A 5 -20.28 -17.46 6.86
CA ALA A 5 -19.07 -16.69 7.18
C ALA A 5 -17.98 -17.07 6.16
N GLN A 6 -17.05 -16.14 5.91
CA GLN A 6 -15.79 -16.35 5.18
C GLN A 6 -15.86 -16.26 3.65
N HIS A 7 -16.15 -15.07 3.11
CA HIS A 7 -15.70 -14.70 1.75
C HIS A 7 -14.88 -13.39 1.72
N GLY A 8 -14.59 -12.80 2.88
CA GLY A 8 -13.79 -11.57 2.97
C GLY A 8 -12.28 -11.79 2.89
N ASP A 9 -11.81 -13.01 3.16
CA ASP A 9 -10.38 -13.35 3.25
C ASP A 9 -9.77 -13.78 1.91
N GLU A 10 -10.58 -13.92 0.85
CA GLU A 10 -10.11 -14.33 -0.48
C GLU A 10 -10.21 -13.22 -1.54
N ASP A 11 -10.82 -12.07 -1.25
CA ASP A 11 -10.93 -10.99 -2.24
C ASP A 11 -9.56 -10.28 -2.40
N PRO A 12 -8.86 -10.45 -3.53
CA PRO A 12 -7.56 -9.83 -3.73
C PRO A 12 -7.61 -8.30 -3.73
N ARG A 13 -8.79 -7.68 -3.91
CA ARG A 13 -8.97 -6.23 -3.78
C ARG A 13 -8.91 -5.79 -2.33
N HIS A 14 -9.49 -6.56 -1.42
CA HIS A 14 -9.42 -6.26 0.01
C HIS A 14 -7.98 -6.32 0.50
N HIS A 15 -7.23 -7.34 0.06
CA HIS A 15 -5.80 -7.46 0.33
C HIS A 15 -4.98 -6.31 -0.29
N ALA A 16 -5.31 -5.89 -1.52
CA ALA A 16 -4.65 -4.75 -2.17
C ALA A 16 -4.90 -3.43 -1.41
N GLU A 17 -6.12 -3.19 -0.94
CA GLU A 17 -6.50 -2.02 -0.17
C GLU A 17 -5.77 -1.98 1.18
N GLN A 18 -5.76 -3.11 1.90
CA GLN A 18 -5.03 -3.25 3.16
C GLN A 18 -3.52 -3.00 2.97
N LEU A 19 -2.93 -3.59 1.92
CA LEU A 19 -1.52 -3.40 1.61
C LEU A 19 -1.19 -1.95 1.26
N ARG A 20 -2.07 -1.23 0.55
CA ARG A 20 -1.93 0.21 0.31
C ARG A 20 -1.96 1.02 1.60
N GLY A 21 -2.81 0.65 2.56
CA GLY A 21 -2.85 1.25 3.90
C GLY A 21 -1.49 1.13 4.60
N LEU A 22 -0.95 -0.08 4.67
CA LEU A 22 0.35 -0.34 5.28
C LEU A 22 1.49 0.41 4.59
N LEU A 23 1.50 0.45 3.24
CA LEU A 23 2.50 1.21 2.50
C LEU A 23 2.41 2.71 2.75
N THR A 24 1.20 3.23 2.94
CA THR A 24 0.97 4.65 3.30
C THR A 24 1.59 4.98 4.66
N GLU A 25 1.40 4.11 5.66
CA GLU A 25 2.02 4.27 6.98
C GLU A 25 3.56 4.24 6.88
N VAL A 26 4.13 3.36 6.06
CA VAL A 26 5.58 3.31 5.82
C VAL A 26 6.09 4.58 5.16
N ILE A 27 5.36 5.16 4.19
CA ILE A 27 5.71 6.43 3.54
C ILE A 27 5.77 7.55 4.58
N GLU A 28 4.74 7.67 5.42
CA GLU A 28 4.68 8.67 6.48
C GLU A 28 5.82 8.51 7.49
N TYR A 29 6.09 7.28 7.92
CA TYR A 29 7.17 6.96 8.83
C TYR A 29 8.54 7.35 8.23
N ALA A 30 8.81 6.93 6.99
CA ALA A 30 10.07 7.20 6.32
C ALA A 30 10.33 8.71 6.16
N ARG A 31 9.33 9.49 5.71
CA ARG A 31 9.46 10.94 5.57
C ARG A 31 9.60 11.64 6.93
N ASN A 32 8.88 11.18 7.95
CA ASN A 32 9.01 11.74 9.29
C ASN A 32 10.42 11.50 9.85
N ASP A 33 10.97 10.31 9.68
CA ASP A 33 12.32 9.99 10.15
C ASP A 33 13.42 10.66 9.34
N ALA A 34 13.24 10.84 8.02
CA ALA A 34 14.13 11.64 7.18
C ALA A 34 14.31 13.06 7.74
N ASN A 35 13.25 13.68 8.26
CA ASN A 35 13.32 15.01 8.86
C ASN A 35 13.97 15.04 10.26
N LYS A 36 14.14 13.90 10.93
CA LYS A 36 14.75 13.80 12.27
C LYS A 36 16.23 13.43 12.21
N VAL A 37 16.67 12.74 11.18
CA VAL A 37 18.06 12.28 11.06
C VAL A 37 18.97 13.38 10.49
N ALA A 38 20.18 13.50 11.05
CA ALA A 38 21.19 14.44 10.57
C ALA A 38 22.13 13.85 9.50
N ASP A 39 22.17 12.52 9.36
CA ASP A 39 23.00 11.84 8.36
C ASP A 39 22.35 11.98 6.95
N PRO A 40 22.98 12.69 6.01
CA PRO A 40 22.42 12.88 4.66
C PRO A 40 22.21 11.58 3.89
N LYS A 41 23.01 10.53 4.18
CA LYS A 41 22.82 9.21 3.54
C LYS A 41 21.57 8.53 4.03
N ALA A 42 21.31 8.59 5.33
CA ALA A 42 20.09 8.05 5.93
C ALA A 42 18.85 8.78 5.43
N GLN A 43 18.91 10.12 5.33
CA GLN A 43 17.85 10.93 4.72
C GLN A 43 17.51 10.46 3.29
N GLY A 44 18.54 10.34 2.44
CA GLY A 44 18.36 9.88 1.07
C GLY A 44 17.77 8.47 0.97
N LEU A 45 18.18 7.57 1.88
CA LEU A 45 17.63 6.21 1.94
C LEU A 45 16.14 6.22 2.31
N PHE A 46 15.74 7.01 3.30
CA PHE A 46 14.34 7.09 3.73
C PHE A 46 13.45 7.73 2.67
N GLU A 47 13.90 8.79 2.00
CA GLU A 47 13.16 9.37 0.88
C GLU A 47 13.03 8.37 -0.29
N THR A 48 14.10 7.63 -0.60
CA THR A 48 14.05 6.59 -1.63
C THR A 48 13.05 5.48 -1.26
N ALA A 49 13.03 5.06 0.00
CA ALA A 49 12.08 4.06 0.48
C ALA A 49 10.63 4.56 0.37
N ALA A 50 10.37 5.82 0.72
CA ALA A 50 9.06 6.45 0.55
C ALA A 50 8.62 6.46 -0.93
N GLU A 51 9.49 6.86 -1.84
CA GLU A 51 9.19 6.90 -3.28
C GLU A 51 8.91 5.51 -3.88
N VAL A 52 9.66 4.48 -3.47
CA VAL A 52 9.36 3.09 -3.88
C VAL A 52 7.97 2.67 -3.39
N CYS A 53 7.62 2.98 -2.13
CA CYS A 53 6.31 2.65 -1.57
C CYS A 53 5.17 3.43 -2.27
N ILE A 54 5.41 4.66 -2.71
CA ILE A 54 4.45 5.44 -3.51
C ILE A 54 4.20 4.76 -4.86
N GLY A 55 5.26 4.28 -5.51
CA GLY A 55 5.15 3.51 -6.74
C GLY A 55 4.31 2.23 -6.57
N LEU A 56 4.54 1.49 -5.48
CA LEU A 56 3.76 0.29 -5.14
C LEU A 56 2.29 0.62 -4.85
N THR A 57 2.04 1.68 -4.07
CA THR A 57 0.68 2.14 -3.75
C THR A 57 -0.10 2.50 -5.03
N THR A 58 0.56 3.18 -5.95
CA THR A 58 -0.01 3.55 -7.26
C THR A 58 -0.32 2.31 -8.11
N ALA A 59 0.57 1.33 -8.13
CA ALA A 59 0.35 0.08 -8.85
C ALA A 59 -0.86 -0.70 -8.30
N LEU A 60 -1.02 -0.76 -6.98
CA LEU A 60 -2.16 -1.40 -6.33
C LEU A 60 -3.47 -0.65 -6.63
N GLN A 61 -3.46 0.69 -6.61
CA GLN A 61 -4.62 1.49 -6.98
C GLN A 61 -5.04 1.25 -8.44
N HIS A 62 -4.07 1.12 -9.35
CA HIS A 62 -4.35 0.77 -10.74
C HIS A 62 -4.93 -0.64 -10.89
N TYR A 63 -4.49 -1.60 -10.06
CA TYR A 63 -5.05 -2.94 -10.03
C TYR A 63 -6.52 -2.93 -9.59
N GLU A 64 -6.84 -2.23 -8.50
CA GLU A 64 -8.21 -2.06 -7.99
C GLU A 64 -9.13 -1.46 -9.07
N ALA A 65 -8.73 -0.33 -9.67
CA ALA A 65 -9.52 0.36 -10.69
C ALA A 65 -9.68 -0.42 -12.02
N ARG A 66 -8.77 -1.37 -12.32
CA ARG A 66 -8.92 -2.28 -13.46
C ARG A 66 -9.76 -3.51 -13.10
N SER A 67 -9.72 -3.95 -11.84
CA SER A 67 -10.56 -5.04 -11.32
C SER A 67 -12.03 -4.63 -11.28
N GLU A 68 -12.34 -3.38 -10.90
CA GLU A 68 -13.71 -2.84 -10.93
C GLU A 68 -14.34 -2.94 -12.33
N ARG A 69 -13.63 -2.52 -13.39
CA ARG A 69 -14.12 -2.63 -14.78
C ARG A 69 -14.31 -4.07 -15.27
N ALA A 70 -13.59 -5.03 -14.69
CA ALA A 70 -13.71 -6.45 -15.05
C ALA A 70 -14.94 -7.11 -14.41
N TRP A 71 -15.50 -6.51 -13.35
CA TRP A 71 -16.64 -7.04 -12.59
C TRP A 71 -18.00 -6.40 -12.96
N GLU A 72 -18.00 -5.34 -13.78
CA GLU A 72 -19.23 -4.73 -14.34
C GLU A 72 -19.87 -5.56 -15.49
N ARG A 73 -19.52 -6.84 -15.65
CA ARG A 73 -20.08 -7.74 -16.67
C ARG A 73 -20.86 -8.91 -16.09
#